data_AF-D9WNE0-F1
#
_entry.id   AF-D9WNE0-F1
#
_cell.length_a   1.000
_cell.length_b   1.000
_cell.length_c   1.000
_cell.angle_alpha   90.00
_cell.angle_beta   90.00
_cell.angle_gamma   90.00
#
_symmetry.space_group_name_H-M   'P 1'
#
loop_
_entity.id
_entity.type
_entity.pdbx_description
1 polymer ?
#
loop_
_entity_poly.entity_id
_entity_poly.type
_entity_poly.pdbx_seq_one_letter_code
_entity_poly.pdbx_strand_id
1 'polypeptide(L)'
;MALPSPNLDDRRFQHFVDDAKRYIQRRAPEWTDHNVSDPGVTLVETVAHMADQIVYRLNRIPEKNHLAFLDLVGITLFPPSAARTDVTFWLSAPQEDPVRIPVGTETATVRADSEDPIVFATERDLTVVPCELRHLAVQHSGEEVTDRTTDLIEGTDLLCFAESPAPGDCMLLGLSAAVPHCAVALRLDSRVDGVGVDPRQPPLVWEAWTAEGWVGCEVDQDTTGGLNRPGDVVLHIPGGHILSRTGRKEAGWLRCRVTEPESDQPFYTTSPTVRSAEAFSMGGTVPAVHAESVYDEALGESTGLPGQRLRLAHAPVVGDVPPLHLQVADFAGDGGWVDWDVVPHFAASGPYDRHLTLDAATGEIAFGPAVREPDGTLRQYGAVPPKGAVIRARRYRTGGGRTGNVARGAIRTLRDSVPYVAEVVNREAAQGGVDGETVEEAKARAPITLRAQDRAVTLRDYEELARRAAPETARITCIEGKLEEYGSYAVR
;
A
#
# COMPACT_ATOMS: atom_id res chain seq x y z
N MET A 1 29.35 19.22 8.17
CA MET A 1 30.28 18.29 8.85
C MET A 1 29.79 18.17 10.28
N ALA A 2 29.18 17.05 10.66
CA ALA A 2 28.74 16.84 12.04
C ALA A 2 29.99 16.73 12.92
N LEU A 3 30.02 17.45 14.04
CA LEU A 3 31.07 17.28 15.03
C LEU A 3 30.94 15.84 15.58
N PRO A 4 32.04 15.05 15.67
CA PRO A 4 31.96 13.72 16.24
C PRO A 4 31.45 13.81 17.68
N SER A 5 30.61 12.86 18.09
CA SER A 5 30.16 12.76 19.48
C SER A 5 31.39 12.73 20.39
N PRO A 6 31.58 13.72 21.28
CA PRO A 6 32.75 13.77 22.11
C PRO A 6 32.69 12.68 23.17
N ASN A 7 33.81 12.00 23.42
CA ASN A 7 33.98 11.27 24.66
C ASN A 7 34.06 12.31 25.79
N LEU A 8 33.19 12.19 26.79
CA LEU A 8 33.19 13.05 27.97
C LEU A 8 34.41 12.77 28.86
N ASP A 9 34.90 11.54 28.84
CA ASP A 9 36.13 11.11 29.52
C ASP A 9 36.88 10.11 28.62
N ASP A 10 38.15 10.38 28.32
CA ASP A 10 39.02 9.59 27.45
C ASP A 10 39.95 8.65 28.21
N ARG A 11 39.85 8.62 29.55
CA ARG A 11 40.61 7.69 30.39
C ARG A 11 40.16 6.25 30.14
N ARG A 12 41.14 5.36 30.07
CA ARG A 12 40.95 3.91 29.96
C ARG A 12 41.50 3.23 31.20
N PHE A 13 41.15 1.96 31.40
CA PHE A 13 41.67 1.10 32.45
C PHE A 13 43.13 1.39 32.85
N GLN A 14 44.07 1.37 31.89
CA GLN A 14 45.49 1.56 32.19
C GLN A 14 45.80 2.94 32.78
N HIS A 15 45.12 4.00 32.33
CA HIS A 15 45.28 5.35 32.89
C HIS A 15 44.87 5.38 34.37
N PHE A 16 43.78 4.68 34.73
CA PHE A 16 43.35 4.57 36.13
C PHE A 16 44.34 3.78 36.99
N VAL A 17 44.89 2.69 36.49
CA VAL A 17 45.93 1.90 37.18
C VAL A 17 47.19 2.74 37.38
N ASP A 18 47.64 3.45 36.34
CA ASP A 18 48.85 4.26 36.39
C ASP A 18 48.71 5.48 37.32
N ASP A 19 47.54 6.10 37.34
CA ASP A 19 47.22 7.20 38.25
C ASP A 19 47.16 6.72 39.71
N ALA A 20 46.54 5.55 39.95
CA ALA A 20 46.49 4.93 41.27
C ALA A 20 47.90 4.55 41.77
N LYS A 21 48.74 3.94 40.92
CA LYS A 21 50.14 3.64 41.26
C LYS A 21 50.93 4.91 41.58
N ARG A 22 50.79 5.98 40.78
CA ARG A 22 51.40 7.29 41.06
C ARG A 22 50.88 7.95 42.34
N TYR A 23 49.67 7.63 42.76
CA TYR A 23 49.09 8.11 44.01
C TYR A 23 49.64 7.35 45.22
N ILE A 24 49.72 6.01 45.13
CA ILE A 24 50.31 5.13 46.14
C ILE A 24 51.75 5.54 46.45
N GLN A 25 52.59 5.71 45.42
CA GLN A 25 53.99 6.11 45.58
C GLN A 25 54.19 7.42 46.36
N ARG A 26 53.20 8.33 46.33
CA ARG A 26 53.27 9.62 47.02
C ARG A 26 52.72 9.58 48.45
N ARG A 27 51.80 8.66 48.74
CA ARG A 27 51.03 8.65 50.00
C ARG A 27 51.33 7.47 50.91
N ALA A 28 51.81 6.37 50.35
CA ALA A 28 52.19 5.16 51.07
C ALA A 28 53.57 4.67 50.56
N PRO A 29 54.65 5.45 50.74
CA PRO A 29 55.99 5.06 50.28
C PRO A 29 56.50 3.76 50.92
N GLU A 30 55.91 3.32 52.04
CA GLU A 30 56.16 2.04 52.69
C GLU A 30 55.64 0.82 51.88
N TRP A 31 54.68 1.03 50.98
CA TRP A 31 54.19 -0.02 50.09
C TRP A 31 55.15 -0.12 48.89
N THR A 32 55.96 -1.18 48.86
CA THR A 32 57.09 -1.32 47.92
C THR A 32 56.83 -2.33 46.79
N ASP A 33 56.03 -3.36 47.04
CA ASP A 33 55.64 -4.33 46.00
C ASP A 33 54.54 -3.71 45.12
N HIS A 34 54.78 -3.63 43.82
CA HIS A 34 53.84 -3.11 42.83
C HIS A 34 53.66 -4.06 41.65
N ASN A 35 54.02 -5.33 41.84
CA ASN A 35 53.88 -6.36 40.83
C ASN A 35 52.41 -6.75 40.63
N VAL A 36 52.10 -7.35 39.49
CA VAL A 36 50.74 -7.82 39.15
C VAL A 36 50.24 -8.86 40.16
N SER A 37 51.15 -9.60 40.79
CA SER A 37 50.84 -10.60 41.82
C SER A 37 50.49 -10.02 43.20
N ASP A 38 50.66 -8.71 43.41
CA ASP A 38 50.29 -8.06 44.66
C ASP A 38 48.75 -7.99 44.79
N PRO A 39 48.16 -8.55 45.86
CA PRO A 39 46.73 -8.43 46.13
C PRO A 39 46.23 -6.98 46.16
N GLY A 40 47.05 -6.03 46.62
CA GLY A 40 46.69 -4.62 46.62
C GLY A 40 46.63 -4.03 45.21
N VAL A 41 47.55 -4.41 44.31
CA VAL A 41 47.50 -4.07 42.89
C VAL A 41 46.28 -4.71 42.22
N THR A 42 45.92 -5.95 42.58
CA THR A 42 44.70 -6.61 42.08
C THR A 42 43.44 -5.83 42.48
N LEU A 43 43.37 -5.29 43.70
CA LEU A 43 42.27 -4.42 44.13
C LEU A 43 42.24 -3.11 43.33
N VAL A 44 43.40 -2.51 43.07
CA VAL A 44 43.52 -1.32 42.21
C VAL A 44 43.00 -1.62 40.80
N GLU A 45 43.41 -2.73 40.20
CA GLU A 45 42.93 -3.15 38.89
C GLU A 45 41.42 -3.42 38.90
N THR A 46 40.88 -4.03 39.95
CA THR A 46 39.43 -4.24 40.10
C THR A 46 38.66 -2.91 40.11
N VAL A 47 39.12 -1.93 40.89
CA VAL A 47 38.50 -0.60 40.97
C VAL A 47 38.69 0.18 39.66
N ALA A 48 39.86 0.08 39.03
CA ALA A 48 40.13 0.66 37.73
C ALA A 48 39.20 0.10 36.65
N HIS A 49 38.90 -1.21 36.69
CA HIS A 49 37.92 -1.84 35.82
C HIS A 49 36.50 -1.30 36.08
N MET A 50 36.09 -1.14 37.35
CA MET A 50 34.81 -0.51 37.68
C MET A 50 34.72 0.93 37.17
N ALA A 51 35.78 1.72 37.31
CA ALA A 51 35.86 3.08 36.80
C ALA A 51 35.78 3.12 35.26
N ASP A 52 36.48 2.23 34.57
CA ASP A 52 36.43 2.08 33.11
C ASP A 52 35.00 1.75 32.62
N GLN A 53 34.27 0.88 33.33
CA GLN A 53 32.85 0.61 33.05
C GLN A 53 31.95 1.83 33.28
N ILE A 54 32.23 2.67 34.27
CA ILE A 54 31.50 3.93 34.50
C ILE A 54 31.79 4.93 33.37
N VAL A 55 33.06 5.09 32.98
CA VAL A 55 33.45 5.94 31.84
C VAL A 55 32.79 5.49 30.55
N TYR A 56 32.75 4.19 30.29
CA TYR A 56 32.03 3.63 29.14
C TYR A 56 30.55 4.06 29.13
N ARG A 57 29.86 3.99 30.27
CA ARG A 57 28.46 4.45 30.40
C ARG A 57 28.32 5.96 30.25
N LEU A 58 29.25 6.73 30.83
CA LEU A 58 29.29 8.19 30.74
C LEU A 58 29.41 8.65 29.28
N ASN A 59 30.27 8.01 28.50
CA ASN A 59 30.47 8.32 27.08
C ASN A 59 29.25 8.00 26.19
N ARG A 60 28.24 7.28 26.70
CA ARG A 60 26.95 7.06 26.01
C ARG A 60 25.89 8.12 26.33
N ILE A 61 26.14 9.00 27.32
CA ILE A 61 25.19 10.06 27.71
C ILE A 61 24.96 11.08 26.59
N PRO A 62 25.98 11.58 25.86
CA PRO A 62 25.74 12.56 24.79
C PRO A 62 24.75 12.09 23.74
N GLU A 63 24.86 10.83 23.30
CA GLU A 63 23.93 10.24 22.34
C GLU A 63 22.52 10.08 22.92
N LYS A 64 22.40 9.58 24.16
CA LYS A 64 21.11 9.45 24.83
C LYS A 64 20.41 10.81 25.00
N ASN A 65 21.16 11.85 25.36
CA ASN A 65 20.63 13.20 25.49
C ASN A 65 20.21 13.77 24.13
N HIS A 66 20.95 13.48 23.06
CA HIS A 66 20.57 13.90 21.72
C HIS A 66 19.23 13.26 21.31
N LEU A 67 19.06 11.96 21.49
CA LEU A 67 17.80 11.28 21.20
C LEU A 67 16.64 11.79 22.06
N ALA A 68 16.86 11.99 23.36
CA ALA A 68 15.85 12.56 24.24
C ALA A 68 15.47 13.99 23.85
N PHE A 69 16.41 14.78 23.33
CA PHE A 69 16.11 16.10 22.80
C PHE A 69 15.28 16.02 21.52
N LEU A 70 15.61 15.10 20.60
CA LEU A 70 14.85 14.87 19.37
C LEU A 70 13.39 14.48 19.67
N ASP A 71 13.20 13.56 20.61
CA ASP A 71 11.88 13.16 21.11
C ASP A 71 11.13 14.35 21.74
N LEU A 72 11.81 15.14 22.58
CA LEU A 72 11.22 16.32 23.22
C LEU A 72 10.74 17.38 22.20
N VAL A 73 11.44 17.54 21.08
CA VAL A 73 11.03 18.47 20.02
C VAL A 73 10.07 17.84 18.99
N GLY A 74 9.59 16.61 19.25
CA GLY A 74 8.58 15.95 18.44
C GLY A 74 9.08 15.30 17.16
N ILE A 75 10.38 14.99 17.07
CA ILE A 75 10.90 14.21 15.94
C ILE A 75 10.60 12.74 16.18
N THR A 76 9.62 12.22 15.45
CA THR A 76 9.30 10.80 15.35
C THR A 76 9.91 10.18 14.11
N LEU A 77 10.09 8.86 14.11
CA LEU A 77 10.54 8.11 12.93
C LEU A 77 9.43 8.02 11.90
N PHE A 78 9.74 8.13 10.61
CA PHE A 78 8.75 7.81 9.59
C PHE A 78 8.42 6.32 9.58
N PRO A 79 7.13 5.95 9.52
CA PRO A 79 6.73 4.56 9.47
C PRO A 79 7.16 3.88 8.17
N PRO A 80 7.25 2.54 8.15
CA PRO A 80 7.36 1.81 6.90
C PRO A 80 6.09 1.99 6.06
N SER A 81 6.23 1.90 4.74
CA SER A 81 5.11 1.75 3.81
C SER A 81 5.11 0.32 3.24
N ALA A 82 3.93 -0.18 2.88
CA ALA A 82 3.77 -1.52 2.34
C ALA A 82 3.68 -1.50 0.80
N ALA A 83 4.38 -2.44 0.16
CA ALA A 83 4.27 -2.63 -1.28
C ALA A 83 2.90 -3.19 -1.65
N ARG A 84 2.34 -2.74 -2.77
CA ARG A 84 1.04 -3.15 -3.29
C ARG A 84 1.11 -3.54 -4.75
N THR A 85 0.25 -4.47 -5.12
CA THR A 85 0.02 -4.88 -6.51
C THR A 85 -1.36 -5.53 -6.63
N ASP A 86 -1.85 -5.68 -7.85
CA ASP A 86 -3.00 -6.51 -8.14
C ASP A 86 -2.56 -7.96 -8.40
N VAL A 87 -3.26 -8.90 -7.76
CA VAL A 87 -3.08 -10.34 -7.99
C VAL A 87 -4.32 -10.90 -8.67
N THR A 88 -4.09 -11.68 -9.72
CA THR A 88 -5.13 -12.41 -10.45
C THR A 88 -5.13 -13.86 -9.99
N PHE A 89 -6.30 -14.33 -9.55
CA PHE A 89 -6.57 -15.72 -9.25
C PHE A 89 -7.25 -16.37 -10.45
N TRP A 90 -6.65 -17.42 -11.00
CA TRP A 90 -7.19 -18.20 -12.11
C TRP A 90 -7.89 -19.44 -11.60
N LEU A 91 -9.11 -19.67 -12.07
CA LEU A 91 -9.88 -20.87 -11.78
C LEU A 91 -9.34 -22.05 -12.61
N SER A 92 -9.41 -23.24 -12.03
CA SER A 92 -9.10 -24.51 -12.69
C SER A 92 -10.03 -24.82 -13.85
N ALA A 93 -11.29 -24.36 -13.77
CA ALA A 93 -12.30 -24.41 -14.81
C ALA A 93 -13.39 -23.36 -14.49
N PRO A 94 -14.20 -22.95 -15.49
CA PRO A 94 -15.41 -22.18 -15.24
C PRO A 94 -16.31 -22.87 -14.21
N GLN A 95 -16.93 -22.09 -13.33
CA GLN A 95 -17.80 -22.59 -12.26
C GLN A 95 -19.26 -22.15 -12.49
N GLU A 96 -20.21 -22.94 -11.98
CA GLU A 96 -21.63 -22.59 -12.02
C GLU A 96 -22.02 -21.63 -10.88
N ASP A 97 -21.33 -21.73 -9.74
CA ASP A 97 -21.55 -20.93 -8.55
C ASP A 97 -20.44 -19.87 -8.36
N PRO A 98 -20.74 -18.72 -7.71
CA PRO A 98 -19.73 -17.72 -7.39
C PRO A 98 -18.61 -18.26 -6.50
N VAL A 99 -17.36 -18.08 -6.95
CA VAL A 99 -16.16 -18.44 -6.18
C VAL A 99 -15.72 -17.23 -5.35
N ARG A 100 -15.63 -17.40 -4.02
CA ARG A 100 -15.21 -16.34 -3.11
C ARG A 100 -13.76 -16.50 -2.68
N ILE A 101 -13.01 -15.41 -2.81
CA ILE A 101 -11.65 -15.23 -2.30
C ILE A 101 -11.75 -14.18 -1.18
N PRO A 102 -11.65 -14.59 0.10
CA PRO A 102 -11.76 -13.68 1.24
C PRO A 102 -10.66 -12.62 1.28
N VAL A 103 -10.93 -11.49 1.91
CA VAL A 103 -9.92 -10.55 2.39
C VAL A 103 -8.92 -11.27 3.30
N GLY A 104 -7.64 -10.92 3.21
CA GLY A 104 -6.57 -11.55 3.98
C GLY A 104 -6.05 -12.86 3.40
N THR A 105 -6.57 -13.33 2.25
CA THR A 105 -6.05 -14.52 1.57
C THR A 105 -4.57 -14.32 1.23
N GLU A 106 -3.72 -15.22 1.71
CA GLU A 106 -2.27 -15.14 1.52
C GLU A 106 -1.80 -15.73 0.19
N THR A 107 -0.97 -14.96 -0.50
CA THR A 107 -0.24 -15.30 -1.72
C THR A 107 1.23 -14.98 -1.51
N ALA A 108 2.14 -15.61 -2.24
CA ALA A 108 3.56 -15.37 -2.02
C ALA A 108 4.40 -15.54 -3.27
N THR A 109 5.63 -15.01 -3.21
CA THR A 109 6.67 -15.36 -4.17
C THR A 109 7.03 -16.84 -4.09
N VAL A 110 7.63 -17.36 -5.15
CA VAL A 110 8.21 -18.71 -5.11
C VAL A 110 9.42 -18.68 -4.18
N ARG A 111 9.52 -19.67 -3.28
CA ARG A 111 10.67 -19.81 -2.39
C ARG A 111 11.95 -20.02 -3.22
N ALA A 112 12.92 -19.12 -3.06
CA ALA A 112 14.29 -19.35 -3.50
C ALA A 112 15.07 -20.10 -2.40
N ASP A 113 16.07 -20.90 -2.75
CA ASP A 113 16.75 -21.85 -1.85
C ASP A 113 17.35 -21.23 -0.56
N SER A 114 17.49 -19.90 -0.49
CA SER A 114 18.08 -19.18 0.67
C SER A 114 17.23 -18.03 1.23
N GLU A 115 16.04 -17.76 0.71
CA GLU A 115 15.20 -16.62 1.14
C GLU A 115 13.79 -17.07 1.51
N ASP A 116 13.24 -16.47 2.56
CA ASP A 116 11.85 -16.69 2.93
C ASP A 116 10.92 -16.08 1.86
N PRO A 117 9.81 -16.76 1.53
CA PRO A 117 8.88 -16.25 0.53
C PRO A 117 8.27 -14.93 1.01
N ILE A 118 8.17 -13.97 0.10
CA ILE A 118 7.60 -12.65 0.37
C ILE A 118 6.08 -12.79 0.24
N VAL A 119 5.37 -12.60 1.35
CA VAL A 119 3.93 -12.86 1.46
C VAL A 119 3.11 -11.58 1.22
N PHE A 120 2.01 -11.71 0.50
CA PHE A 120 1.02 -10.68 0.25
C PHE A 120 -0.36 -11.17 0.66
N ALA A 121 -1.16 -10.28 1.25
CA ALA A 121 -2.54 -10.56 1.63
C ALA A 121 -3.51 -9.72 0.79
N THR A 122 -4.64 -10.31 0.39
CA THR A 122 -5.70 -9.57 -0.34
C THR A 122 -6.29 -8.47 0.53
N GLU A 123 -6.55 -7.28 -0.05
CA GLU A 123 -7.02 -6.11 0.70
C GLU A 123 -8.55 -6.07 0.89
N ARG A 124 -9.28 -6.87 0.12
CA ARG A 124 -10.74 -6.97 0.15
C ARG A 124 -11.21 -8.32 -0.37
N ASP A 125 -12.47 -8.64 -0.12
CA ASP A 125 -13.13 -9.80 -0.71
C ASP A 125 -13.19 -9.65 -2.24
N LEU A 126 -12.94 -10.74 -2.94
CA LEU A 126 -13.16 -10.90 -4.37
C LEU A 126 -14.17 -12.02 -4.59
N THR A 127 -15.16 -11.77 -5.44
CA THR A 127 -16.11 -12.78 -5.90
C THR A 127 -15.96 -12.93 -7.40
N VAL A 128 -15.54 -14.11 -7.85
CA VAL A 128 -15.55 -14.46 -9.27
C VAL A 128 -16.98 -14.89 -9.62
N VAL A 129 -17.73 -13.96 -10.22
CA VAL A 129 -19.13 -14.18 -10.58
C VAL A 129 -19.18 -14.97 -11.89
N PRO A 130 -19.88 -16.11 -11.95
CA PRO A 130 -20.04 -16.87 -13.18
C PRO A 130 -20.89 -16.09 -14.18
N CYS A 131 -20.55 -16.18 -15.46
CA CYS A 131 -21.28 -15.55 -16.53
C CYS A 131 -21.36 -16.43 -17.76
N GLU A 132 -22.33 -16.11 -18.62
CA GLU A 132 -22.58 -16.73 -19.91
C GLU A 132 -22.92 -15.62 -20.91
N LEU A 133 -22.67 -15.85 -22.20
CA LEU A 133 -23.12 -14.93 -23.24
C LEU A 133 -24.62 -15.12 -23.48
N ARG A 134 -25.41 -14.05 -23.34
CA ARG A 134 -26.86 -14.07 -23.62
C ARG A 134 -27.26 -13.32 -24.87
N HIS A 135 -26.56 -12.23 -25.17
CA HIS A 135 -26.95 -11.32 -26.23
C HIS A 135 -25.74 -10.94 -27.08
N LEU A 136 -25.98 -10.80 -28.37
CA LEU A 136 -25.03 -10.21 -29.31
C LEU A 136 -25.75 -9.10 -30.06
N ALA A 137 -25.12 -7.93 -30.12
CA ALA A 137 -25.61 -6.81 -30.89
C ALA A 137 -24.46 -6.14 -31.64
N VAL A 138 -24.79 -5.43 -32.70
CA VAL A 138 -23.84 -4.64 -33.47
C VAL A 138 -24.30 -3.21 -33.52
N GLN A 139 -23.36 -2.28 -33.59
CA GLN A 139 -23.62 -0.86 -33.75
C GLN A 139 -22.60 -0.28 -34.73
N HIS A 140 -23.07 0.21 -35.86
CA HIS A 140 -22.21 0.98 -36.76
C HIS A 140 -22.05 2.40 -36.24
N SER A 141 -20.95 3.04 -36.62
CA SER A 141 -20.61 4.39 -36.20
C SER A 141 -21.76 5.38 -36.49
N GLY A 142 -22.35 5.95 -35.43
CA GLY A 142 -23.46 6.90 -35.52
C GLY A 142 -24.86 6.28 -35.72
N GLU A 143 -24.98 4.96 -35.76
CA GLU A 143 -26.26 4.24 -35.91
C GLU A 143 -26.79 3.71 -34.56
N GLU A 144 -28.07 3.30 -34.56
CA GLU A 144 -28.68 2.62 -33.41
C GLU A 144 -28.18 1.17 -33.29
N VAL A 145 -28.18 0.66 -32.06
CA VAL A 145 -27.76 -0.72 -31.77
C VAL A 145 -28.77 -1.71 -32.35
N THR A 146 -28.28 -2.67 -33.14
CA THR A 146 -29.07 -3.74 -33.75
C THR A 146 -28.83 -5.08 -33.05
N ASP A 147 -29.90 -5.70 -32.55
CA ASP A 147 -29.86 -7.03 -31.91
C ASP A 147 -29.65 -8.12 -32.96
N ARG A 148 -28.63 -8.96 -32.77
CA ARG A 148 -28.26 -10.09 -33.64
C ARG A 148 -28.22 -11.41 -32.85
N THR A 149 -28.89 -11.46 -31.70
CA THR A 149 -28.90 -12.63 -30.82
C THR A 149 -29.49 -13.85 -31.50
N THR A 150 -30.57 -13.71 -32.28
CA THR A 150 -31.21 -14.84 -32.98
C THR A 150 -30.28 -15.45 -34.03
N ASP A 151 -29.60 -14.61 -34.81
CA ASP A 151 -28.67 -15.07 -35.84
C ASP A 151 -27.49 -15.86 -35.24
N LEU A 152 -27.02 -15.45 -34.05
CA LEU A 152 -25.97 -16.17 -33.30
C LEU A 152 -26.45 -17.54 -32.84
N ILE A 153 -27.69 -17.63 -32.35
CA ILE A 153 -28.31 -18.91 -31.91
C ILE A 153 -28.50 -19.85 -33.11
N GLU A 154 -28.83 -19.30 -34.28
CA GLU A 154 -28.98 -20.06 -35.53
C GLU A 154 -27.63 -20.45 -36.16
N GLY A 155 -26.50 -19.95 -35.63
CA GLY A 155 -25.15 -20.26 -36.12
C GLY A 155 -24.84 -19.62 -37.48
N THR A 156 -25.43 -18.47 -37.77
CA THR A 156 -25.16 -17.71 -38.99
C THR A 156 -23.82 -16.98 -38.89
N ASP A 157 -23.05 -16.90 -39.98
CA ASP A 157 -21.84 -16.08 -40.02
C ASP A 157 -22.22 -14.59 -39.99
N LEU A 158 -22.05 -13.95 -38.82
CA LEU A 158 -22.43 -12.58 -38.54
C LEU A 158 -21.26 -11.63 -38.70
N LEU A 159 -21.42 -10.55 -39.46
CA LEU A 159 -20.43 -9.47 -39.50
C LEU A 159 -20.34 -8.82 -38.12
N CYS A 160 -19.12 -8.76 -37.56
CA CYS A 160 -18.86 -8.12 -36.27
C CYS A 160 -19.03 -6.60 -36.34
N PHE A 161 -18.69 -6.02 -37.49
CA PHE A 161 -18.75 -4.58 -37.82
C PHE A 161 -19.45 -4.36 -39.17
N ALA A 162 -19.51 -3.11 -39.65
CA ALA A 162 -19.98 -2.83 -41.01
C ALA A 162 -19.15 -3.59 -42.07
N GLU A 163 -19.73 -3.88 -43.23
CA GLU A 163 -19.07 -4.64 -44.32
C GLU A 163 -17.66 -4.11 -44.64
N SER A 164 -17.55 -2.78 -44.67
CA SER A 164 -16.29 -2.03 -44.62
C SER A 164 -16.17 -1.38 -43.23
N PRO A 165 -15.40 -1.96 -42.28
CA PRO A 165 -15.35 -1.47 -40.92
C PRO A 165 -14.88 -0.02 -40.85
N ALA A 166 -15.51 0.80 -40.01
CA ALA A 166 -15.10 2.17 -39.74
C ALA A 166 -14.76 2.36 -38.25
N PRO A 167 -13.85 3.30 -37.91
CA PRO A 167 -13.64 3.67 -36.52
C PRO A 167 -14.96 4.04 -35.83
N GLY A 168 -15.20 3.44 -34.66
CA GLY A 168 -16.44 3.58 -33.91
C GLY A 168 -17.44 2.44 -34.10
N ASP A 169 -17.28 1.57 -35.10
CA ASP A 169 -18.09 0.36 -35.21
C ASP A 169 -17.85 -0.55 -34.00
N CYS A 170 -18.93 -1.13 -33.48
CA CYS A 170 -18.93 -1.90 -32.25
C CYS A 170 -19.64 -3.25 -32.43
N MET A 171 -19.02 -4.30 -31.89
CA MET A 171 -19.68 -5.55 -31.54
C MET A 171 -19.92 -5.56 -30.03
N LEU A 172 -21.17 -5.70 -29.59
CA LEU A 172 -21.57 -5.72 -28.20
C LEU A 172 -21.93 -7.14 -27.76
N LEU A 173 -21.38 -7.56 -26.62
CA LEU A 173 -21.62 -8.86 -25.99
C LEU A 173 -22.31 -8.64 -24.65
N GLY A 174 -23.54 -9.11 -24.53
CA GLY A 174 -24.34 -9.02 -23.31
C GLY A 174 -24.20 -10.27 -22.46
N LEU A 175 -23.54 -10.14 -21.32
CA LEU A 175 -23.35 -11.21 -20.34
C LEU A 175 -24.58 -11.42 -19.46
N SER A 176 -24.75 -12.63 -18.95
CA SER A 176 -25.83 -13.03 -18.04
C SER A 176 -25.84 -12.29 -16.69
N ALA A 177 -24.69 -11.76 -16.28
CA ALA A 177 -24.48 -11.06 -15.01
C ALA A 177 -23.43 -9.95 -15.17
N ALA A 178 -23.43 -9.00 -14.23
CA ALA A 178 -22.30 -8.11 -14.04
C ALA A 178 -21.16 -8.88 -13.36
N VAL A 179 -19.95 -8.73 -13.89
CA VAL A 179 -18.74 -9.46 -13.49
C VAL A 179 -17.59 -8.50 -13.12
N PRO A 180 -17.78 -7.60 -12.13
CA PRO A 180 -16.74 -6.67 -11.75
C PRO A 180 -15.49 -7.41 -11.27
N HIS A 181 -14.30 -6.90 -11.62
CA HIS A 181 -13.00 -7.48 -11.27
C HIS A 181 -12.73 -8.90 -11.80
N CYS A 182 -13.61 -9.47 -12.62
CA CYS A 182 -13.41 -10.81 -13.17
C CYS A 182 -12.48 -10.78 -14.38
N ALA A 183 -11.75 -11.88 -14.58
CA ALA A 183 -11.14 -12.20 -15.87
C ALA A 183 -12.15 -13.04 -16.67
N VAL A 184 -12.60 -12.54 -17.81
CA VAL A 184 -13.62 -13.17 -18.66
C VAL A 184 -12.99 -13.63 -19.96
N ALA A 185 -13.16 -14.90 -20.30
CA ALA A 185 -12.82 -15.41 -21.61
C ALA A 185 -14.02 -15.30 -22.55
N LEU A 186 -13.78 -14.74 -23.74
CA LEU A 186 -14.69 -14.71 -24.86
C LEU A 186 -14.18 -15.68 -25.92
N ARG A 187 -14.85 -16.82 -26.07
CA ARG A 187 -14.53 -17.82 -27.09
C ARG A 187 -15.32 -17.53 -28.35
N LEU A 188 -14.64 -17.29 -29.46
CA LEU A 188 -15.23 -16.82 -30.71
C LEU A 188 -14.84 -17.76 -31.86
N ASP A 189 -15.81 -18.27 -32.62
CA ASP A 189 -15.56 -18.89 -33.94
C ASP A 189 -15.59 -17.75 -34.97
N SER A 190 -14.47 -17.03 -35.08
CA SER A 190 -14.35 -15.86 -35.96
C SER A 190 -13.51 -16.13 -37.21
N ARG A 191 -13.88 -15.47 -38.32
CA ARG A 191 -13.24 -15.67 -39.64
C ARG A 191 -13.19 -14.36 -40.43
N VAL A 192 -12.14 -14.18 -41.23
CA VAL A 192 -12.00 -13.07 -42.18
C VAL A 192 -11.83 -13.59 -43.59
N ASP A 193 -12.61 -13.06 -44.52
CA ASP A 193 -12.43 -13.25 -45.96
C ASP A 193 -11.62 -12.07 -46.53
N GLY A 194 -10.29 -12.16 -46.57
CA GLY A 194 -9.44 -11.11 -47.16
C GLY A 194 -8.09 -10.89 -46.46
N VAL A 195 -7.48 -9.71 -46.71
CA VAL A 195 -6.28 -9.26 -45.99
C VAL A 195 -6.72 -8.70 -44.63
N GLY A 196 -6.48 -9.48 -43.57
CA GLY A 196 -6.76 -9.09 -42.18
C GLY A 196 -5.74 -8.10 -41.60
N VAL A 197 -5.98 -7.69 -40.35
CA VAL A 197 -5.09 -6.80 -39.58
C VAL A 197 -3.85 -7.52 -39.02
N ASP A 198 -2.82 -6.80 -38.58
CA ASP A 198 -1.70 -7.42 -37.84
C ASP A 198 -2.25 -8.04 -36.53
N PRO A 199 -2.18 -9.37 -36.36
CA PRO A 199 -2.70 -10.05 -35.17
C PRO A 199 -2.09 -9.56 -33.85
N ARG A 200 -0.90 -8.96 -33.89
CA ARG A 200 -0.19 -8.47 -32.69
C ARG A 200 -0.59 -7.05 -32.31
N GLN A 201 -1.21 -6.33 -33.23
CA GLN A 201 -1.64 -4.96 -33.03
C GLN A 201 -2.93 -4.73 -33.84
N PRO A 202 -4.05 -5.33 -33.46
CA PRO A 202 -5.33 -5.07 -34.11
C PRO A 202 -5.84 -3.67 -33.72
N PRO A 203 -6.48 -2.91 -34.63
CA PRO A 203 -7.09 -1.61 -34.33
C PRO A 203 -8.45 -1.81 -33.61
N LEU A 204 -8.41 -2.51 -32.48
CA LEU A 204 -9.56 -2.88 -31.66
C LEU A 204 -9.31 -2.49 -30.21
N VAL A 205 -10.34 -1.99 -29.54
CA VAL A 205 -10.36 -1.80 -28.09
C VAL A 205 -11.53 -2.55 -27.49
N TRP A 206 -11.29 -3.19 -26.35
CA TRP A 206 -12.32 -3.85 -25.56
C TRP A 206 -12.72 -2.95 -24.41
N GLU A 207 -14.02 -2.80 -24.19
CA GLU A 207 -14.57 -1.92 -23.16
C GLU A 207 -15.72 -2.60 -22.42
N ALA A 208 -15.91 -2.28 -21.15
CA ALA A 208 -17.02 -2.74 -20.33
C ALA A 208 -17.89 -1.56 -19.87
N TRP A 209 -19.19 -1.79 -19.75
CA TRP A 209 -20.10 -0.75 -19.28
C TRP A 209 -20.06 -0.59 -17.76
N THR A 210 -19.81 0.62 -17.29
CA THR A 210 -19.79 0.99 -15.87
C THR A 210 -20.76 2.12 -15.57
N ALA A 211 -20.90 2.50 -14.30
CA ALA A 211 -21.67 3.68 -13.90
C ALA A 211 -21.14 4.99 -14.53
N GLU A 212 -19.86 5.02 -14.89
CA GLU A 212 -19.19 6.16 -15.53
C GLU A 212 -19.22 6.09 -17.06
N GLY A 213 -19.84 5.04 -17.62
CA GLY A 213 -19.88 4.76 -19.05
C GLY A 213 -18.92 3.64 -19.46
N TRP A 214 -18.51 3.64 -20.73
CA TRP A 214 -17.60 2.64 -21.28
C TRP A 214 -16.17 2.86 -20.79
N VAL A 215 -15.61 1.84 -20.13
CA VAL A 215 -14.24 1.86 -19.61
C VAL A 215 -13.44 0.74 -20.28
N GLY A 216 -12.20 1.03 -20.67
CA GLY A 216 -11.29 0.07 -21.30
C GLY A 216 -11.04 -1.17 -20.44
N CYS A 217 -11.07 -2.34 -21.07
CA CYS A 217 -10.64 -3.61 -20.50
C CYS A 217 -9.20 -3.88 -20.91
N GLU A 218 -8.39 -4.38 -19.99
CA GLU A 218 -7.07 -4.88 -20.35
C GLU A 218 -7.22 -6.27 -21.00
N VAL A 219 -6.59 -6.45 -22.15
CA VAL A 219 -6.55 -7.74 -22.86
C VAL A 219 -5.38 -8.55 -22.30
N ASP A 220 -5.69 -9.64 -21.60
CA ASP A 220 -4.69 -10.57 -21.08
C ASP A 220 -4.08 -11.42 -22.21
N GLN A 221 -4.96 -11.90 -23.10
CA GLN A 221 -4.59 -12.72 -24.23
C GLN A 221 -5.62 -12.57 -25.36
N ASP A 222 -5.17 -12.48 -26.60
CA ASP A 222 -6.01 -12.61 -27.80
C ASP A 222 -5.41 -13.68 -28.73
N THR A 223 -6.03 -14.85 -28.77
CA THR A 223 -5.63 -15.94 -29.67
C THR A 223 -6.37 -15.92 -31.01
N THR A 224 -7.42 -15.09 -31.12
CA THR A 224 -8.14 -14.82 -32.39
C THR A 224 -7.29 -13.98 -33.34
N GLY A 225 -6.32 -13.24 -32.78
CA GLY A 225 -5.40 -12.39 -33.52
C GLY A 225 -6.14 -11.23 -34.19
N GLY A 226 -6.98 -10.51 -33.43
CA GLY A 226 -7.87 -9.49 -33.98
C GLY A 226 -9.05 -10.08 -34.74
N LEU A 227 -9.72 -11.10 -34.19
CA LEU A 227 -10.88 -11.76 -34.78
C LEU A 227 -10.63 -12.44 -36.13
N ASN A 228 -9.37 -12.66 -36.52
CA ASN A 228 -8.98 -13.26 -37.80
C ASN A 228 -9.20 -14.78 -37.86
N ARG A 229 -9.22 -15.46 -36.71
CA ARG A 229 -9.39 -16.92 -36.61
C ARG A 229 -10.15 -17.30 -35.34
N PRO A 230 -10.68 -18.53 -35.25
CA PRO A 230 -11.28 -19.03 -34.03
C PRO A 230 -10.30 -19.03 -32.86
N GLY A 231 -10.75 -18.60 -31.69
CA GLY A 231 -9.92 -18.53 -30.49
C GLY A 231 -10.62 -17.83 -29.34
N ASP A 232 -9.84 -17.61 -28.27
CA ASP A 232 -10.27 -16.95 -27.04
C ASP A 232 -9.64 -15.55 -26.93
N VAL A 233 -10.44 -14.59 -26.47
CA VAL A 233 -9.99 -13.28 -25.97
C VAL A 233 -10.25 -13.23 -24.47
N VAL A 234 -9.21 -13.04 -23.66
CA VAL A 234 -9.31 -12.97 -22.21
C VAL A 234 -9.19 -11.51 -21.76
N LEU A 235 -10.20 -11.02 -21.06
CA LEU A 235 -10.34 -9.62 -20.65
C LEU A 235 -10.37 -9.49 -19.14
N HIS A 236 -9.63 -8.52 -18.60
CA HIS A 236 -9.78 -8.10 -17.21
C HIS A 236 -10.85 -7.01 -17.13
N ILE A 237 -11.96 -7.35 -16.47
CA ILE A 237 -13.15 -6.51 -16.40
C ILE A 237 -12.98 -5.49 -15.26
N PRO A 238 -13.22 -4.19 -15.53
CA PRO A 238 -13.10 -3.15 -14.51
C PRO A 238 -14.06 -3.36 -13.35
N GLY A 239 -13.67 -2.89 -12.17
CA GLY A 239 -14.44 -3.04 -10.93
C GLY A 239 -15.82 -2.39 -10.93
N GLY A 240 -16.00 -1.36 -11.75
CA GLY A 240 -17.27 -0.65 -11.89
C GLY A 240 -18.25 -1.31 -12.86
N HIS A 241 -17.97 -2.51 -13.39
CA HIS A 241 -18.86 -3.17 -14.34
C HIS A 241 -20.20 -3.52 -13.69
N ILE A 242 -21.28 -3.03 -14.31
CA ILE A 242 -22.66 -3.16 -13.81
C ILE A 242 -23.59 -3.66 -14.92
N LEU A 243 -24.78 -4.13 -14.52
CA LEU A 243 -25.85 -4.39 -15.48
C LEU A 243 -26.35 -3.07 -16.06
N SER A 244 -26.60 -3.04 -17.37
CA SER A 244 -27.24 -1.92 -18.03
C SER A 244 -28.14 -2.36 -19.16
N ARG A 245 -28.95 -1.42 -19.65
CA ARG A 245 -29.92 -1.65 -20.72
C ARG A 245 -29.42 -1.06 -22.03
N THR A 246 -29.28 -1.91 -23.04
CA THR A 246 -29.00 -1.50 -24.41
C THR A 246 -30.15 -1.98 -25.29
N GLY A 247 -30.84 -1.04 -25.94
CA GLY A 247 -32.12 -1.31 -26.59
C GLY A 247 -33.16 -1.85 -25.61
N ARG A 248 -33.61 -3.09 -25.81
CA ARG A 248 -34.60 -3.77 -24.94
C ARG A 248 -34.01 -4.83 -24.02
N LYS A 249 -32.69 -5.04 -24.03
CA LYS A 249 -32.01 -6.12 -23.33
C LYS A 249 -31.23 -5.57 -22.13
N GLU A 250 -31.30 -6.29 -21.01
CA GLU A 250 -30.52 -6.01 -19.80
C GLU A 250 -29.43 -7.06 -19.66
N ALA A 251 -28.18 -6.62 -19.54
CA ALA A 251 -27.00 -7.50 -19.49
C ALA A 251 -25.80 -6.76 -18.88
N GLY A 252 -24.75 -7.53 -18.53
CA GLY A 252 -23.43 -6.98 -18.29
C GLY A 252 -22.75 -6.77 -19.64
N TRP A 253 -22.71 -5.55 -20.15
CA TRP A 253 -22.28 -5.29 -21.52
C TRP A 253 -20.77 -5.11 -21.62
N LEU A 254 -20.18 -5.93 -22.49
CA LEU A 254 -18.85 -5.73 -23.06
C LEU A 254 -19.01 -5.26 -24.51
N ARG A 255 -18.05 -4.51 -25.03
CA ARG A 255 -17.97 -4.21 -26.45
C ARG A 255 -16.55 -4.29 -26.98
N CYS A 256 -16.43 -4.77 -28.21
CA CYS A 256 -15.26 -4.61 -29.05
C CYS A 256 -15.53 -3.46 -30.01
N ARG A 257 -14.67 -2.45 -30.02
CA ARG A 257 -14.83 -1.25 -30.87
C ARG A 257 -13.63 -1.07 -31.77
N VAL A 258 -13.88 -0.75 -33.04
CA VAL A 258 -12.85 -0.41 -34.02
C VAL A 258 -12.28 0.96 -33.70
N THR A 259 -10.95 1.06 -33.64
CA THR A 259 -10.22 2.31 -33.40
C THR A 259 -9.68 2.89 -34.71
N GLU A 260 -9.27 4.15 -34.66
CA GLU A 260 -8.46 4.72 -35.73
C GLU A 260 -7.12 3.96 -35.82
N PRO A 261 -6.66 3.56 -37.01
CA PRO A 261 -5.37 2.92 -37.17
C PRO A 261 -4.22 3.91 -36.96
N GLU A 262 -3.13 3.43 -36.36
CA GLU A 262 -1.87 4.17 -36.29
C GLU A 262 -1.23 4.32 -37.69
N SER A 263 -0.27 5.24 -37.82
CA SER A 263 0.52 5.38 -39.05
C SER A 263 1.15 4.03 -39.43
N ASP A 264 0.90 3.58 -40.66
CA ASP A 264 1.42 2.32 -41.23
C ASP A 264 0.83 1.03 -40.62
N GLN A 265 -0.24 1.12 -39.82
CA GLN A 265 -0.98 -0.04 -39.33
C GLN A 265 -1.96 -0.58 -40.40
N PRO A 266 -1.93 -1.88 -40.74
CA PRO A 266 -2.93 -2.49 -41.61
C PRO A 266 -4.33 -2.40 -41.00
N PHE A 267 -5.31 -1.98 -41.80
CA PHE A 267 -6.70 -1.82 -41.37
C PHE A 267 -7.60 -2.88 -42.01
N TYR A 268 -8.75 -3.17 -41.38
CA TYR A 268 -9.70 -4.14 -41.91
C TYR A 268 -10.21 -3.68 -43.28
N THR A 269 -9.99 -4.52 -44.30
CA THR A 269 -10.57 -4.32 -45.65
C THR A 269 -11.96 -4.94 -45.77
N THR A 270 -12.26 -5.92 -44.93
CA THR A 270 -13.55 -6.60 -44.83
C THR A 270 -13.80 -6.94 -43.36
N SER A 271 -15.06 -6.84 -42.93
CA SER A 271 -15.46 -7.17 -41.56
C SER A 271 -15.13 -8.62 -41.20
N PRO A 272 -14.54 -8.89 -40.02
CA PRO A 272 -14.54 -10.25 -39.48
C PRO A 272 -15.99 -10.70 -39.24
N THR A 273 -16.20 -11.99 -39.39
CA THR A 273 -17.46 -12.65 -39.03
C THR A 273 -17.30 -13.45 -37.75
N VAL A 274 -18.39 -13.63 -37.02
CA VAL A 274 -18.52 -14.55 -35.87
C VAL A 274 -19.67 -15.49 -36.14
N ARG A 275 -19.42 -16.79 -36.03
CA ARG A 275 -20.45 -17.83 -36.17
C ARG A 275 -21.08 -18.21 -34.84
N SER A 276 -20.25 -18.31 -33.82
CA SER A 276 -20.62 -18.63 -32.45
C SER A 276 -19.74 -17.86 -31.48
N ALA A 277 -20.30 -17.52 -30.34
CA ALA A 277 -19.62 -16.82 -29.28
C ALA A 277 -20.06 -17.38 -27.92
N GLU A 278 -19.12 -17.60 -27.03
CA GLU A 278 -19.34 -18.00 -25.64
C GLU A 278 -18.57 -17.04 -24.73
N ALA A 279 -19.07 -16.86 -23.51
CA ALA A 279 -18.39 -16.08 -22.49
C ALA A 279 -18.44 -16.84 -21.17
N PHE A 280 -17.33 -16.84 -20.43
CA PHE A 280 -17.27 -17.44 -19.10
C PHE A 280 -16.18 -16.79 -18.26
N SER A 281 -16.42 -16.70 -16.95
CA SER A 281 -15.44 -16.20 -15.99
C SER A 281 -14.37 -17.24 -15.72
N MET A 282 -13.11 -16.87 -15.93
CA MET A 282 -11.93 -17.71 -15.75
C MET A 282 -11.15 -17.37 -14.48
N GLY A 283 -11.45 -16.25 -13.82
CA GLY A 283 -10.70 -15.79 -12.68
C GLY A 283 -11.14 -14.41 -12.22
N GLY A 284 -10.35 -13.79 -11.34
CA GLY A 284 -10.57 -12.42 -10.92
C GLY A 284 -9.33 -11.79 -10.31
N THR A 285 -9.31 -10.46 -10.31
CA THR A 285 -8.17 -9.64 -9.94
C THR A 285 -8.51 -8.77 -8.73
N VAL A 286 -7.66 -8.81 -7.71
CA VAL A 286 -7.88 -8.06 -6.46
C VAL A 286 -6.56 -7.45 -5.95
N PRO A 287 -6.61 -6.24 -5.35
CA PRO A 287 -5.44 -5.67 -4.71
C PRO A 287 -4.91 -6.55 -3.58
N ALA A 288 -3.60 -6.63 -3.48
CA ALA A 288 -2.88 -7.29 -2.42
C ALA A 288 -1.72 -6.43 -1.91
N VAL A 289 -1.36 -6.64 -0.64
CA VAL A 289 -0.38 -5.83 0.07
C VAL A 289 0.65 -6.71 0.78
N HIS A 290 1.93 -6.31 0.75
CA HIS A 290 2.98 -6.91 1.57
C HIS A 290 2.94 -6.34 2.98
N ALA A 291 1.98 -6.78 3.78
CA ALA A 291 1.87 -6.45 5.20
C ALA A 291 0.95 -7.44 5.91
N GLU A 292 1.19 -7.66 7.19
CA GLU A 292 0.29 -8.43 8.05
C GLU A 292 -0.85 -7.52 8.51
N SER A 293 -2.09 -7.99 8.36
CA SER A 293 -3.27 -7.27 8.84
C SER A 293 -3.69 -7.81 10.20
N VAL A 294 -3.70 -6.94 11.21
CA VAL A 294 -4.15 -7.26 12.57
C VAL A 294 -5.58 -6.75 12.74
N TYR A 295 -6.47 -7.62 13.21
CA TYR A 295 -7.90 -7.32 13.38
C TYR A 295 -8.33 -7.49 14.83
N ASP A 296 -9.26 -6.63 15.25
CA ASP A 296 -9.95 -6.71 16.54
C ASP A 296 -9.02 -6.92 17.76
N GLU A 297 -7.84 -6.29 17.77
CA GLU A 297 -6.91 -6.37 18.89
C GLU A 297 -7.48 -5.61 20.09
N ALA A 298 -7.59 -6.31 21.22
CA ALA A 298 -8.04 -5.72 22.48
C ALA A 298 -6.91 -4.92 23.15
N LEU A 299 -7.12 -3.61 23.33
CA LEU A 299 -6.15 -2.70 23.96
C LEU A 299 -6.41 -2.48 25.46
N GLY A 300 -7.50 -3.05 25.98
CA GLY A 300 -7.91 -2.96 27.37
C GLY A 300 -9.02 -1.93 27.61
N GLU A 301 -9.10 -1.44 28.83
CA GLU A 301 -10.15 -0.50 29.26
C GLU A 301 -9.60 0.92 29.43
N SER A 302 -10.44 1.90 29.12
CA SER A 302 -10.15 3.30 29.40
C SER A 302 -10.04 3.57 30.89
N THR A 303 -9.04 4.34 31.27
CA THR A 303 -8.90 4.89 32.63
C THR A 303 -9.83 6.09 32.87
N GLY A 304 -10.35 6.71 31.80
CA GLY A 304 -11.11 7.96 31.85
C GLY A 304 -10.27 9.19 32.19
N LEU A 305 -8.93 9.09 32.10
CA LEU A 305 -8.01 10.19 32.40
C LEU A 305 -7.51 10.85 31.10
N PRO A 306 -7.42 12.19 31.04
CA PRO A 306 -6.79 12.89 29.92
C PRO A 306 -5.34 12.43 29.70
N GLY A 307 -4.92 12.37 28.44
CA GLY A 307 -3.55 11.99 28.07
C GLY A 307 -3.24 10.50 28.28
N GLN A 308 -4.25 9.63 28.44
CA GLN A 308 -4.06 8.19 28.51
C GLN A 308 -3.28 7.69 27.28
N ARG A 309 -2.35 6.77 27.52
CA ARG A 309 -1.57 6.10 26.46
C ARG A 309 -1.80 4.60 26.50
N LEU A 310 -1.84 4.00 25.32
CA LEU A 310 -1.93 2.56 25.08
C LEU A 310 -0.87 2.18 24.06
N ARG A 311 -0.64 0.88 23.86
CA ARG A 311 0.31 0.40 22.87
C ARG A 311 -0.23 -0.82 22.17
N LEU A 312 -0.08 -0.82 20.85
CA LEU A 312 -0.38 -1.97 19.99
C LEU A 312 0.61 -3.10 20.27
N ALA A 313 0.16 -4.35 20.13
CA ALA A 313 0.99 -5.53 20.29
C ALA A 313 2.06 -5.64 19.18
N HIS A 314 1.75 -5.14 17.98
CA HIS A 314 2.62 -5.20 16.82
C HIS A 314 3.03 -3.79 16.36
N ALA A 315 4.34 -3.61 16.20
CA ALA A 315 4.96 -2.41 15.66
C ALA A 315 6.19 -2.82 14.83
N PRO A 316 6.57 -2.06 13.79
CA PRO A 316 5.95 -0.80 13.36
C PRO A 316 4.59 -0.99 12.67
N VAL A 317 3.77 0.06 12.69
CA VAL A 317 2.51 0.17 11.95
C VAL A 317 2.80 0.76 10.58
N VAL A 318 2.23 0.16 9.53
CA VAL A 318 2.35 0.66 8.17
C VAL A 318 1.66 2.01 8.05
N GLY A 319 2.29 2.96 7.35
CA GLY A 319 1.78 4.32 7.10
C GLY A 319 0.58 4.41 6.14
N ASP A 320 -0.40 3.52 6.26
CA ASP A 320 -1.65 3.57 5.51
C ASP A 320 -2.47 4.82 5.91
N VAL A 321 -3.48 5.18 5.12
CA VAL A 321 -4.37 6.32 5.41
C VAL A 321 -5.83 5.83 5.52
N PRO A 322 -6.44 5.79 6.72
CA PRO A 322 -5.80 5.98 8.03
C PRO A 322 -4.90 4.78 8.43
N PRO A 323 -3.87 4.99 9.26
CA PRO A 323 -2.91 3.92 9.62
C PRO A 323 -3.49 2.93 10.63
N LEU A 324 -4.54 3.35 11.36
CA LEU A 324 -5.20 2.58 12.40
C LEU A 324 -6.69 2.94 12.41
N HIS A 325 -7.54 1.91 12.41
CA HIS A 325 -8.96 2.04 12.74
C HIS A 325 -9.16 1.62 14.20
N LEU A 326 -9.35 2.58 15.09
CA LEU A 326 -9.57 2.35 16.51
C LEU A 326 -11.04 2.57 16.88
N GLN A 327 -11.56 1.71 17.75
CA GLN A 327 -12.91 1.80 18.27
C GLN A 327 -12.94 1.76 19.79
N VAL A 328 -13.87 2.51 20.37
CA VAL A 328 -14.18 2.52 21.81
C VAL A 328 -15.63 2.11 22.00
N ALA A 329 -15.90 1.25 22.98
CA ALA A 329 -17.25 0.85 23.33
C ALA A 329 -18.06 2.03 23.87
N ASP A 330 -19.28 2.20 23.35
CA ASP A 330 -20.23 3.21 23.81
C ASP A 330 -21.09 2.65 24.94
N PHE A 331 -20.90 3.18 26.15
CA PHE A 331 -21.76 2.88 27.29
C PHE A 331 -22.90 3.88 27.49
N ALA A 332 -22.89 5.00 26.77
CA ALA A 332 -23.89 6.04 26.89
C ALA A 332 -25.06 5.86 25.91
N GLY A 333 -24.86 5.07 24.85
CA GLY A 333 -25.88 4.68 23.86
C GLY A 333 -26.32 3.22 23.93
N ASP A 334 -26.61 2.62 22.77
CA ASP A 334 -27.23 1.29 22.62
C ASP A 334 -26.25 0.11 22.85
N GLY A 335 -25.04 0.37 23.39
CA GLY A 335 -23.98 -0.64 23.54
C GLY A 335 -23.14 -0.87 22.28
N GLY A 336 -23.00 0.15 21.43
CA GLY A 336 -22.28 0.08 20.14
C GLY A 336 -20.77 0.36 20.22
N TRP A 337 -20.13 0.45 19.05
CA TRP A 337 -18.73 0.86 18.90
C TRP A 337 -18.65 2.24 18.25
N VAL A 338 -17.73 3.08 18.73
CA VAL A 338 -17.50 4.42 18.19
C VAL A 338 -16.10 4.51 17.61
N ASP A 339 -16.00 4.96 16.35
CA ASP A 339 -14.72 5.19 15.68
C ASP A 339 -14.01 6.44 16.19
N TRP A 340 -12.69 6.35 16.26
CA TRP A 340 -11.77 7.45 16.60
C TRP A 340 -10.80 7.70 15.45
N ASP A 341 -10.52 8.97 15.19
CA ASP A 341 -9.70 9.42 14.07
C ASP A 341 -8.26 9.65 14.52
N VAL A 342 -7.32 9.12 13.74
CA VAL A 342 -5.89 9.38 13.92
C VAL A 342 -5.58 10.77 13.39
N VAL A 343 -5.07 11.65 14.25
CA VAL A 343 -4.58 12.98 13.88
C VAL A 343 -3.08 13.08 14.13
N PRO A 344 -2.34 13.93 13.39
CA PRO A 344 -0.91 14.14 13.63
C PRO A 344 -0.62 14.74 15.02
N HIS A 345 -1.51 15.61 15.50
CA HIS A 345 -1.40 16.27 16.80
C HIS A 345 -2.76 16.80 17.28
N PHE A 346 -2.88 17.10 18.57
CA PHE A 346 -4.14 17.59 19.15
C PHE A 346 -4.37 19.10 19.05
N ALA A 347 -3.46 19.90 18.48
CA ALA A 347 -3.53 21.37 18.53
C ALA A 347 -4.85 21.96 17.99
N ALA A 348 -5.45 21.31 16.99
CA ALA A 348 -6.74 21.70 16.39
C ALA A 348 -7.95 20.94 16.98
N SER A 349 -7.74 20.05 17.95
CA SER A 349 -8.80 19.19 18.49
C SER A 349 -9.58 19.89 19.60
N GLY A 350 -10.90 19.93 19.46
CA GLY A 350 -11.84 20.31 20.49
C GLY A 350 -12.04 19.23 21.56
N PRO A 351 -12.68 19.57 22.70
CA PRO A 351 -12.84 18.68 23.85
C PRO A 351 -13.75 17.46 23.60
N TYR A 352 -14.50 17.46 22.50
CA TYR A 352 -15.41 16.37 22.12
C TYR A 352 -14.95 15.63 20.86
N ASP A 353 -13.85 16.06 20.24
CA ASP A 353 -13.34 15.45 19.03
C ASP A 353 -12.70 14.11 19.37
N ARG A 354 -13.16 13.03 18.74
CA ARG A 354 -12.68 11.66 18.98
C ARG A 354 -11.36 11.41 18.27
N HIS A 355 -10.37 12.23 18.61
CA HIS A 355 -9.06 12.20 18.02
C HIS A 355 -8.10 11.41 18.91
N LEU A 356 -7.15 10.75 18.27
CA LEU A 356 -6.01 10.12 18.90
C LEU A 356 -4.75 10.37 18.06
N THR A 357 -3.58 10.26 18.68
CA THR A 357 -2.31 10.25 17.94
C THR A 357 -1.71 8.85 17.97
N LEU A 358 -1.01 8.48 16.91
CA LEU A 358 -0.28 7.22 16.79
C LEU A 358 1.19 7.50 16.48
N ASP A 359 2.09 7.01 17.33
CA ASP A 359 3.48 6.78 16.94
C ASP A 359 3.55 5.42 16.24
N ALA A 360 3.57 5.44 14.92
CA ALA A 360 3.55 4.24 14.11
C ALA A 360 4.85 3.42 14.23
N ALA A 361 5.98 4.02 14.62
CA ALA A 361 7.22 3.26 14.81
C ALA A 361 7.20 2.43 16.09
N THR A 362 6.60 2.95 17.16
CA THR A 362 6.54 2.27 18.47
C THR A 362 5.20 1.59 18.76
N GLY A 363 4.16 1.90 17.96
CA GLY A 363 2.79 1.46 18.19
C GLY A 363 2.11 2.18 19.36
N GLU A 364 2.67 3.28 19.88
CA GLU A 364 2.08 4.03 20.98
C GLU A 364 0.89 4.86 20.49
N ILE A 365 -0.25 4.66 21.14
CA ILE A 365 -1.47 5.44 20.95
C ILE A 365 -1.60 6.40 22.13
N ALA A 366 -1.89 7.66 21.87
CA ALA A 366 -2.23 8.62 22.92
C ALA A 366 -3.60 9.25 22.66
N PHE A 367 -4.35 9.47 23.74
CA PHE A 367 -5.60 10.22 23.75
C PHE A 367 -5.37 11.67 24.17
N GLY A 368 -6.38 12.50 23.91
CA GLY A 368 -6.32 13.94 24.13
C GLY A 368 -5.90 14.36 25.54
N PRO A 369 -4.89 15.24 25.70
CA PRO A 369 -4.46 15.73 27.01
C PRO A 369 -5.33 16.89 27.53
N ALA A 370 -5.29 17.09 28.85
CA ALA A 370 -5.75 18.31 29.50
C ALA A 370 -4.54 19.19 29.84
N VAL A 371 -4.50 20.41 29.30
CA VAL A 371 -3.41 21.36 29.53
C VAL A 371 -3.92 22.53 30.36
N ARG A 372 -3.15 22.94 31.36
CA ARG A 372 -3.45 24.11 32.18
C ARG A 372 -3.00 25.37 31.44
N GLU A 373 -3.93 26.29 31.22
CA GLU A 373 -3.66 27.59 30.61
C GLU A 373 -3.10 28.60 31.63
N PRO A 374 -2.47 29.71 31.20
CA PRO A 374 -1.90 30.71 32.10
C PRO A 374 -2.90 31.35 33.08
N ASP A 375 -4.18 31.37 32.72
CA ASP A 375 -5.27 31.86 33.58
C ASP A 375 -5.71 30.84 34.64
N GLY A 376 -5.09 29.66 34.67
CA GLY A 376 -5.36 28.58 35.60
C GLY A 376 -6.49 27.64 35.15
N THR A 377 -7.17 27.91 34.04
CA THR A 377 -8.20 27.02 33.49
C THR A 377 -7.57 25.76 32.89
N LEU A 378 -8.33 24.68 32.83
CA LEU A 378 -7.93 23.44 32.16
C LEU A 378 -8.64 23.37 30.82
N ARG A 379 -7.85 23.32 29.74
CA ARG A 379 -8.34 23.09 28.40
C ARG A 379 -8.09 21.65 27.98
N GLN A 380 -9.13 21.00 27.50
CA GLN A 380 -9.07 19.64 26.97
C GLN A 380 -8.84 19.70 25.45
N TYR A 381 -7.90 18.90 24.96
CA TYR A 381 -7.55 18.80 23.54
C TYR A 381 -7.85 17.40 23.01
N GLY A 382 -9.02 17.19 22.43
CA GLY A 382 -9.54 15.86 22.07
C GLY A 382 -10.36 15.23 23.20
N ALA A 383 -11.32 14.38 22.86
CA ALA A 383 -12.16 13.66 23.81
C ALA A 383 -11.36 12.67 24.65
N VAL A 384 -11.88 12.35 25.84
CA VAL A 384 -11.36 11.28 26.71
C VAL A 384 -12.34 10.11 26.66
N PRO A 385 -11.91 8.89 26.32
CA PRO A 385 -12.79 7.72 26.35
C PRO A 385 -13.40 7.52 27.74
N PRO A 386 -14.70 7.22 27.88
CA PRO A 386 -15.33 7.03 29.18
C PRO A 386 -14.62 5.98 30.03
N LYS A 387 -14.51 6.18 31.35
CA LYS A 387 -13.86 5.21 32.25
C LYS A 387 -14.50 3.83 32.14
N GLY A 388 -13.67 2.79 32.02
CA GLY A 388 -14.07 1.39 31.83
C GLY A 388 -14.41 1.03 30.39
N ALA A 389 -14.43 1.99 29.44
CA ALA A 389 -14.79 1.70 28.05
C ALA A 389 -13.76 0.79 27.43
N VAL A 390 -14.22 -0.31 26.83
CA VAL A 390 -13.34 -1.25 26.12
C VAL A 390 -12.82 -0.57 24.86
N ILE A 391 -11.52 -0.68 24.63
CA ILE A 391 -10.82 -0.09 23.51
C ILE A 391 -10.26 -1.23 22.65
N ARG A 392 -10.48 -1.14 21.33
CA ARG A 392 -9.92 -2.09 20.37
C ARG A 392 -9.31 -1.39 19.15
N ALA A 393 -8.22 -1.93 18.65
CA ALA A 393 -7.77 -1.65 17.30
C ALA A 393 -8.54 -2.59 16.35
N ARG A 394 -9.58 -2.06 15.69
CA ARG A 394 -10.41 -2.83 14.76
C ARG A 394 -9.59 -3.37 13.60
N ARG A 395 -8.69 -2.54 13.06
CA ARG A 395 -7.78 -2.92 11.97
C ARG A 395 -6.56 -2.01 11.93
N TYR A 396 -5.39 -2.59 11.78
CA TYR A 396 -4.18 -1.91 11.34
C TYR A 396 -3.27 -2.91 10.61
N ARG A 397 -2.18 -2.42 10.04
CA ARG A 397 -1.18 -3.28 9.39
C ARG A 397 0.18 -3.10 10.00
N THR A 398 0.92 -4.19 10.07
CA THR A 398 2.29 -4.21 10.57
C THR A 398 3.22 -4.89 9.56
N GLY A 399 4.52 -4.63 9.69
CA GLY A 399 5.50 -5.00 8.68
C GLY A 399 5.58 -3.96 7.56
N GLY A 400 5.41 -4.40 6.32
CA GLY A 400 5.75 -3.57 5.16
C GLY A 400 7.24 -3.60 4.86
N GLY A 401 7.72 -2.58 4.17
CA GLY A 401 9.12 -2.46 3.82
C GLY A 401 9.42 -2.72 2.35
N ARG A 402 10.67 -2.45 2.00
CA ARG A 402 11.16 -2.47 0.61
C ARG A 402 11.24 -3.87 0.03
N THR A 403 11.34 -4.90 0.86
CA THR A 403 11.33 -6.31 0.45
C THR A 403 10.05 -6.68 -0.31
N GLY A 404 8.94 -5.99 -0.06
CA GLY A 404 7.71 -6.17 -0.81
C GLY A 404 7.77 -5.69 -2.26
N ASN A 405 8.79 -4.96 -2.70
CA ASN A 405 8.86 -4.50 -4.09
C ASN A 405 9.35 -5.63 -5.01
N VAL A 406 8.42 -6.45 -5.48
CA VAL A 406 8.71 -7.62 -6.32
C VAL A 406 8.34 -7.37 -7.78
N ALA A 407 9.04 -8.04 -8.69
CA ALA A 407 8.81 -7.90 -10.13
C ALA A 407 7.44 -8.45 -10.58
N ARG A 408 7.03 -8.07 -11.80
CA ARG A 408 5.89 -8.67 -12.50
C ARG A 408 6.02 -10.20 -12.52
N GLY A 409 4.94 -10.89 -12.18
CA GLY A 409 4.87 -12.35 -12.16
C GLY A 409 5.78 -13.00 -11.13
N ALA A 410 6.19 -12.30 -10.07
CA ALA A 410 6.97 -12.87 -8.97
C ALA A 410 6.09 -13.60 -7.94
N ILE A 411 4.87 -13.10 -7.69
CA ILE A 411 3.87 -13.71 -6.82
C ILE A 411 3.20 -14.83 -7.61
N ARG A 412 3.41 -16.09 -7.19
CA ARG A 412 2.88 -17.29 -7.90
C ARG A 412 2.37 -18.40 -6.98
N THR A 413 2.60 -18.26 -5.68
CA THR A 413 2.30 -19.31 -4.71
C THR A 413 1.04 -18.94 -3.95
N LEU A 414 0.05 -19.84 -3.94
CA LEU A 414 -1.06 -19.76 -3.00
C LEU A 414 -0.60 -20.33 -1.65
N ARG A 415 -0.70 -19.53 -0.59
CA ARG A 415 -0.40 -19.97 0.79
C ARG A 415 -1.65 -20.52 1.44
N ASP A 416 -2.76 -19.81 1.26
CA ASP A 416 -4.08 -20.28 1.62
C ASP A 416 -4.70 -21.08 0.47
N SER A 417 -5.34 -22.20 0.80
CA SER A 417 -6.08 -22.99 -0.18
C SER A 417 -7.44 -22.38 -0.44
N VAL A 418 -7.63 -21.84 -1.64
CA VAL A 418 -8.95 -21.36 -2.12
C VAL A 418 -9.55 -22.41 -3.06
N PRO A 419 -10.78 -22.90 -2.81
CA PRO A 419 -11.44 -23.86 -3.69
C PRO A 419 -11.50 -23.38 -5.14
N TYR A 420 -11.29 -24.33 -6.08
CA TYR A 420 -11.37 -24.12 -7.53
C TYR A 420 -10.31 -23.21 -8.15
N VAL A 421 -9.47 -22.54 -7.35
CA VAL A 421 -8.35 -21.74 -7.85
C VAL A 421 -7.16 -22.64 -8.18
N ALA A 422 -6.62 -22.51 -9.38
CA ALA A 422 -5.46 -23.27 -9.85
C ALA A 422 -4.15 -22.47 -9.76
N GLU A 423 -4.20 -21.17 -10.01
CA GLU A 423 -3.01 -20.32 -10.12
C GLU A 423 -3.29 -18.92 -9.56
N VAL A 424 -2.23 -18.28 -9.08
CA VAL A 424 -2.23 -16.85 -8.76
C VAL A 424 -1.04 -16.18 -9.44
N VAL A 425 -1.21 -14.96 -9.93
CA VAL A 425 -0.12 -14.19 -10.53
C VAL A 425 -0.31 -12.69 -10.33
N ASN A 426 0.76 -11.95 -10.04
CA ASN A 426 0.73 -10.49 -10.16
C ASN A 426 1.08 -10.06 -11.58
N ARG A 427 0.19 -9.31 -12.21
CA ARG A 427 0.36 -8.84 -13.60
C ARG A 427 1.27 -7.62 -13.72
N GLU A 428 1.41 -6.86 -12.65
CA GLU A 428 2.31 -5.71 -12.55
C GLU A 428 3.28 -5.88 -11.39
N ALA A 429 4.38 -5.14 -11.40
CA ALA A 429 5.31 -5.14 -10.27
C ALA A 429 4.62 -4.64 -8.99
N ALA A 430 4.98 -5.19 -7.84
CA ALA A 430 4.60 -4.61 -6.56
C ALA A 430 5.48 -3.41 -6.24
N GLN A 431 4.86 -2.32 -5.83
CA GLN A 431 5.52 -1.03 -5.62
C GLN A 431 5.00 -0.33 -4.37
N GLY A 432 5.76 0.66 -3.90
CA GLY A 432 5.39 1.51 -2.76
C GLY A 432 5.87 0.99 -1.41
N GLY A 433 6.62 -0.11 -1.35
CA GLY A 433 7.24 -0.59 -0.12
C GLY A 433 8.50 0.21 0.24
N VAL A 434 8.55 0.76 1.45
CA VAL A 434 9.70 1.51 1.97
C VAL A 434 9.95 1.10 3.41
N ASP A 435 11.21 0.85 3.74
CA ASP A 435 11.64 0.49 5.09
C ASP A 435 11.36 1.67 6.04
N GLY A 436 11.00 1.36 7.29
CA GLY A 436 10.82 2.40 8.31
C GLY A 436 12.12 3.18 8.55
N GLU A 437 12.01 4.47 8.83
CA GLU A 437 13.17 5.33 9.01
C GLU A 437 14.02 4.86 10.20
N THR A 438 15.33 4.76 9.98
CA THR A 438 16.28 4.44 11.03
C THR A 438 16.56 5.65 11.92
N VAL A 439 17.04 5.39 13.14
CA VAL A 439 17.45 6.45 14.07
C VAL A 439 18.55 7.35 13.48
N GLU A 440 19.47 6.80 12.69
CA GLU A 440 20.54 7.59 12.05
C GLU A 440 20.01 8.50 10.95
N GLU A 441 19.04 8.04 10.15
CA GLU A 441 18.35 8.87 9.16
C GLU A 441 17.56 9.99 9.84
N ALA A 442 16.85 9.68 10.93
CA ALA A 442 16.12 10.68 11.71
C ALA A 442 17.06 11.73 12.33
N LYS A 443 18.23 11.33 12.84
CA LYS A 443 19.27 12.27 13.31
C LYS A 443 19.75 13.20 12.19
N ALA A 444 19.87 12.71 10.96
CA ALA A 444 20.24 13.51 9.81
C ALA A 444 19.12 14.46 9.36
N ARG A 445 17.86 14.01 9.43
CA ARG A 445 16.65 14.77 9.07
C ARG A 445 16.30 15.85 10.09
N ALA A 446 16.52 15.60 11.38
CA ALA A 446 16.06 16.48 12.45
C ALA A 446 16.55 17.93 12.34
N PRO A 447 17.85 18.22 12.09
CA PRO A 447 18.31 19.61 11.92
C PRO A 447 17.68 20.34 10.74
N ILE A 448 17.34 19.62 9.66
CA ILE A 448 16.66 20.18 8.48
C ILE A 448 15.23 20.55 8.87
N THR A 449 14.53 19.63 9.51
CA THR A 449 13.14 19.81 9.99
C THR A 449 13.01 20.99 10.94
N LEU A 450 13.91 21.09 11.93
CA LEU A 450 13.89 22.17 12.92
C LEU A 450 14.19 23.55 12.32
N ARG A 451 14.92 23.61 11.19
CA ARG A 451 15.18 24.87 10.49
C ARG A 451 14.00 25.32 9.62
N ALA A 452 13.26 24.38 9.03
CA ALA A 452 12.17 24.67 8.10
C ALA A 452 10.85 25.13 8.78
N GLN A 453 10.65 24.84 10.08
CA GLN A 453 9.46 25.24 10.87
C GLN A 453 8.10 24.92 10.20
N ASP A 454 8.00 23.79 9.48
CA ASP A 454 6.82 23.36 8.70
C ASP A 454 6.30 24.42 7.71
N ARG A 455 7.19 25.27 7.20
CA ARG A 455 6.90 26.20 6.11
C ARG A 455 7.79 25.91 4.92
N ALA A 456 7.18 25.79 3.75
CA ALA A 456 7.91 25.67 2.50
C ALA A 456 8.42 27.05 2.06
N VAL A 457 9.66 27.41 2.44
CA VAL A 457 10.26 28.70 2.07
C VAL A 457 11.31 28.54 0.97
N THR A 458 12.11 27.48 1.05
CA THR A 458 13.12 27.11 0.05
C THR A 458 12.64 25.93 -0.80
N LEU A 459 13.23 25.74 -1.99
CA LEU A 459 12.96 24.56 -2.84
C LEU A 459 13.12 23.24 -2.08
N ARG A 460 14.12 23.18 -1.20
CA ARG A 460 14.37 22.00 -0.35
C ARG A 460 13.24 21.76 0.65
N ASP A 461 12.65 22.81 1.22
CA ASP A 461 11.54 22.66 2.16
C ASP A 461 10.30 22.04 1.46
N TYR A 462 10.05 22.41 0.20
CA TYR A 462 9.00 21.77 -0.62
C TYR A 462 9.28 20.28 -0.85
N GLU A 463 10.51 19.91 -1.19
CA GLU A 463 10.89 18.50 -1.39
C GLU A 463 10.71 17.69 -0.10
N GLU A 464 11.14 18.22 1.04
CA GLU A 464 11.05 17.53 2.33
C GLU A 464 9.59 17.36 2.78
N LEU A 465 8.75 18.39 2.63
CA LEU A 465 7.32 18.29 2.95
C LEU A 465 6.60 17.29 2.04
N ALA A 466 6.93 17.26 0.74
CA ALA A 466 6.38 16.28 -0.18
C ALA A 466 6.85 14.85 0.14
N ARG A 467 8.12 14.65 0.54
CA ARG A 467 8.62 13.34 1.00
C ARG A 467 7.90 12.83 2.24
N ARG A 468 7.52 13.72 3.16
CA ARG A 468 6.71 13.36 4.32
C ARG A 468 5.29 12.93 3.94
N ALA A 469 4.70 13.63 2.97
CA ALA A 469 3.32 13.37 2.54
C ALA A 469 3.19 12.10 1.68
N ALA A 470 4.24 11.73 0.94
CA ALA A 470 4.23 10.60 0.01
C ALA A 470 5.54 9.78 0.12
N PRO A 471 5.77 9.08 1.24
CA PRO A 471 6.99 8.29 1.46
C PRO A 471 7.22 7.20 0.39
N GLU A 472 6.15 6.72 -0.24
CA GLU A 472 6.17 5.74 -1.34
C GLU A 472 6.81 6.26 -2.63
N THR A 473 6.99 7.58 -2.77
CA THR A 473 7.52 8.19 -4.00
C THR A 473 9.05 8.11 -4.04
N ALA A 474 9.58 7.37 -5.03
CA ALA A 474 11.02 7.12 -5.16
C ALA A 474 11.88 8.39 -5.37
N ARG A 475 11.36 9.39 -6.09
CA ARG A 475 12.07 10.64 -6.37
C ARG A 475 11.12 11.83 -6.31
N ILE A 476 11.44 12.76 -5.43
CA ILE A 476 10.76 14.06 -5.33
C ILE A 476 11.82 15.11 -5.57
N THR A 477 11.55 16.00 -6.52
CA THR A 477 12.37 17.18 -6.78
C THR A 477 11.47 18.40 -7.00
N CYS A 478 11.84 19.53 -6.40
CA CYS A 478 11.17 20.80 -6.60
C CYS A 478 11.90 21.55 -7.72
N ILE A 479 11.17 21.84 -8.79
CA ILE A 479 11.72 22.53 -9.96
C ILE A 479 11.60 24.04 -9.74
N GLU A 480 12.71 24.75 -9.95
CA GLU A 480 12.71 26.22 -9.93
C GLU A 480 11.89 26.74 -11.12
N GLY A 481 10.81 27.47 -10.84
CA GLY A 481 9.99 28.11 -11.87
C GLY A 481 10.76 29.22 -12.58
N LYS A 482 10.64 29.31 -13.90
CA LYS A 482 11.26 30.40 -14.67
C LYS A 482 10.57 31.73 -14.36
N LEU A 483 11.32 32.83 -14.46
CA LEU A 483 10.85 34.19 -14.12
C LEU A 483 9.57 34.63 -14.85
N GLU A 484 9.26 33.99 -15.98
CA GLU A 484 8.13 34.28 -16.85
C GLU A 484 6.88 33.43 -16.55
N GLU A 485 6.98 32.43 -15.66
CA GLU A 485 5.91 31.44 -15.38
C GLU A 485 5.12 31.70 -14.08
N TYR A 486 5.38 32.84 -13.40
CA TYR A 486 4.70 33.14 -12.15
C TYR A 486 3.24 33.59 -12.37
N GLY A 487 2.29 32.84 -11.81
CA GLY A 487 0.92 33.32 -11.62
C GLY A 487 0.88 34.51 -10.66
N SER A 488 -0.22 35.27 -10.68
CA SER A 488 -0.45 36.50 -9.89
C SER A 488 -0.33 36.36 -8.36
N TYR A 489 -0.08 35.15 -7.86
CA TYR A 489 0.03 34.79 -6.45
C TYR A 489 1.36 34.11 -6.08
N ALA A 490 2.36 34.12 -6.96
CA ALA A 490 3.67 33.58 -6.64
C ALA A 490 4.34 34.39 -5.52
N VAL A 491 4.74 33.70 -4.45
CA VAL A 491 5.55 34.27 -3.37
C VAL A 491 6.98 34.42 -3.91
N ARG A 492 7.47 35.67 -4.01
CA ARG A 492 8.83 35.99 -4.43
C ARG A 492 9.85 35.72 -3.35
#